data_AF-A0A7V8IXC1-F1
#
_entry.id   AF-A0A7V8IXC1-F1
#
_cell.length_a   1.000
_cell.length_b   1.000
_cell.length_c   1.000
_cell.angle_alpha   90.00
_cell.angle_beta   90.00
_cell.angle_gamma   90.00
#
_symmetry.space_group_name_H-M   'P 1'
#
loop_
_entity.id
_entity.type
_entity.pdbx_description
1 polymer ?
#
loop_
_entity_poly.entity_id
_entity_poly.type
_entity_poly.pdbx_seq_one_letter_code
_entity_poly.pdbx_strand_id
1 'polypeptide(L)'
;MRNALLAACLVSAPLAVLADDEEVLPCDSTDGFQTAMPDGGKPADAELKAVGGHLVLTYERSKMAPLANYTLLAELKELHIKIRSAETATFVVVVKDRDGATWNQPFRLEGGAWTDVALAVQQFRLNADSTLKKPAIEAARLGTGWIILDAAAIVGNATGRNEVRVDQVRIVREPIDETVGEWVVENETLVVKSRKHTGRLVVKKGGKLTVTAPRFVLGGELSLEGGAVEFRGGVVDILQRFQHERDVRLTGEARLAFRDALVFTHFPAGLKLDGAQTVEMTGVECVGGFTGDVPPKSKILLSKTKSPGEFVIAPGGTIEVADCENVILWHTFGANLKGAIRFPGPDVGDKWTSGNGLNVTVERSRGIKWTLLSLPESAGSVENCNPMAAGLLFGHRTGLTIDDLQNGRAMTEWRVPSPDRALVFRNATVAAWNIYASDDAVVRLRKSTIGEAMTFGKGRIELEDSTVDGKGGYVGAHDDSIIRLVRCKVTCLVVAKRRARIELLECDVKGDVRAVEAGRIKLSRTTVSGKVEADAGAAIERD
;
A
#
# COMPACT_ATOMS: atom_id res chain seq x y z
N MET A 1 17.49 -33.42 -42.88
CA MET A 1 16.03 -33.70 -42.84
C MET A 1 15.37 -32.50 -42.20
N ARG A 2 14.89 -31.53 -43.00
CA ARG A 2 13.51 -31.38 -43.50
C ARG A 2 12.45 -31.06 -42.41
N ASN A 3 12.15 -29.75 -42.33
CA ASN A 3 10.85 -29.07 -42.29
C ASN A 3 9.76 -29.43 -41.25
N ALA A 4 9.36 -28.41 -40.45
CA ALA A 4 8.01 -27.79 -40.39
C ALA A 4 8.03 -26.72 -39.25
N LEU A 5 8.08 -25.40 -39.50
CA LEU A 5 7.01 -24.47 -39.87
C LEU A 5 5.76 -24.51 -38.95
N LEU A 6 5.70 -23.60 -37.97
CA LEU A 6 4.46 -22.89 -37.64
C LEU A 6 4.79 -21.48 -37.15
N ALA A 7 4.42 -20.52 -37.99
CA ALA A 7 4.44 -19.10 -37.71
C ALA A 7 3.31 -18.77 -36.73
N ALA A 8 3.65 -18.11 -35.62
CA ALA A 8 2.71 -17.31 -34.85
C ALA A 8 3.05 -15.85 -35.11
N CYS A 9 2.23 -15.20 -35.93
CA CYS A 9 2.19 -13.75 -36.04
C CYS A 9 1.77 -13.18 -34.66
N LEU A 10 2.75 -12.79 -33.86
CA LEU A 10 2.53 -11.79 -32.82
C LEU A 10 2.28 -10.46 -33.54
N VAL A 11 1.00 -10.13 -33.69
CA VAL A 11 0.59 -8.74 -33.91
C VAL A 11 0.99 -8.00 -32.64
N SER A 12 2.21 -7.48 -32.62
CA SER A 12 2.54 -6.35 -31.76
C SER A 12 1.65 -5.21 -32.23
N ALA A 13 0.54 -5.00 -31.52
CA ALA A 13 -0.09 -3.69 -31.56
C ALA A 13 1.04 -2.69 -31.27
N PRO A 14 1.23 -1.65 -32.09
CA PRO A 14 2.16 -0.60 -31.74
C PRO A 14 1.74 -0.10 -30.36
N LEU A 15 2.63 -0.20 -29.36
CA LEU A 15 2.50 0.63 -28.17
C LEU A 15 2.49 2.05 -28.70
N ALA A 16 1.29 2.62 -28.82
CA ALA A 16 1.17 4.06 -28.96
C ALA A 16 1.92 4.62 -27.77
N VAL A 17 2.94 5.44 -28.05
CA VAL A 17 3.60 6.23 -27.03
C VAL A 17 2.53 7.18 -26.53
N LEU A 18 1.86 6.78 -25.44
CA LEU A 18 0.96 7.65 -24.72
C LEU A 18 1.79 8.85 -24.25
N ALA A 19 1.21 10.04 -24.34
CA ALA A 19 1.86 11.23 -23.83
C ALA A 19 2.04 11.09 -22.31
N ASP A 20 3.13 11.67 -21.76
CA ASP A 20 3.51 11.55 -20.34
C ASP A 20 2.44 12.07 -19.34
N ASP A 21 1.40 12.74 -19.84
CA ASP A 21 0.27 13.32 -19.10
C ASP A 21 -0.99 12.43 -19.08
N GLU A 22 -0.96 11.28 -19.75
CA GLU A 22 -2.04 10.30 -19.78
C GLU A 22 -1.71 9.06 -18.94
N GLU A 23 -2.58 8.75 -17.97
CA GLU A 23 -2.52 7.51 -17.20
C GLU A 23 -3.68 6.60 -17.59
N VAL A 24 -3.38 5.36 -17.98
CA VAL A 24 -4.39 4.35 -18.34
C VAL A 24 -4.49 3.33 -17.23
N LEU A 25 -5.67 3.22 -16.62
CA LEU A 25 -5.95 2.20 -15.62
C LEU A 25 -6.37 0.91 -16.31
N PRO A 26 -5.65 -0.21 -16.07
CA PRO A 26 -6.01 -1.49 -16.68
C PRO A 26 -7.33 -2.00 -16.07
N CYS A 27 -8.21 -2.53 -16.93
CA CYS A 27 -9.47 -3.16 -16.53
C CYS A 27 -9.42 -4.69 -16.63
N ASP A 28 -8.22 -5.26 -16.72
CA ASP A 28 -7.96 -6.71 -16.81
C ASP A 28 -7.94 -7.43 -15.45
N SER A 29 -8.01 -6.66 -14.37
CA SER A 29 -8.04 -7.08 -12.98
C SER A 29 -8.96 -6.17 -12.20
N THR A 30 -9.43 -6.61 -11.03
CA THR A 30 -10.18 -5.76 -10.10
C THR A 30 -9.26 -4.90 -9.23
N ASP A 31 -7.95 -4.91 -9.49
CA ASP A 31 -6.98 -4.25 -8.62
C ASP A 31 -7.14 -2.73 -8.67
N GLY A 32 -7.20 -2.12 -7.49
CA GLY A 32 -7.52 -0.70 -7.35
C GLY A 32 -8.99 -0.33 -7.61
N PHE A 33 -9.82 -1.28 -8.05
CA PHE A 33 -11.26 -1.09 -8.23
C PHE A 33 -12.05 -1.79 -7.13
N GLN A 34 -13.10 -1.13 -6.66
CA GLN A 34 -13.97 -1.73 -5.64
C GLN A 34 -15.41 -1.26 -5.76
N THR A 35 -16.31 -2.04 -5.17
CA THR A 35 -17.65 -1.59 -4.86
C THR A 35 -17.70 -1.12 -3.41
N ALA A 36 -17.92 0.17 -3.20
CA ALA A 36 -17.91 0.75 -1.85
C ALA A 36 -19.01 1.80 -1.70
N MET A 37 -19.92 1.56 -0.76
CA MET A 37 -20.91 2.53 -0.35
C MET A 37 -20.21 3.75 0.29
N PRO A 38 -20.81 4.95 0.27
CA PRO A 38 -20.28 6.16 0.89
C PRO A 38 -19.96 6.01 2.39
N ASP A 39 -20.62 5.07 3.07
CA ASP A 39 -20.39 4.72 4.48
C ASP A 39 -19.32 3.62 4.66
N GLY A 40 -18.68 3.17 3.59
CA GLY A 40 -17.68 2.09 3.59
C GLY A 40 -18.28 0.68 3.58
N GLY A 41 -19.62 0.54 3.55
CA GLY A 41 -20.29 -0.75 3.41
C GLY A 41 -20.06 -1.38 2.02
N LYS A 42 -20.10 -2.71 1.95
CA LYS A 42 -20.22 -3.41 0.66
C LYS A 42 -21.69 -3.39 0.24
N PRO A 43 -22.01 -2.99 -1.00
CA PRO A 43 -23.39 -3.08 -1.46
C PRO A 43 -23.83 -4.53 -1.52
N ALA A 44 -24.95 -4.83 -0.85
CA ALA A 44 -25.58 -6.14 -0.92
C ALA A 44 -25.96 -6.44 -2.38
N ASP A 45 -25.53 -7.58 -2.90
CA ASP A 45 -25.82 -8.10 -4.25
C ASP A 45 -25.11 -7.41 -5.42
N ALA A 46 -24.05 -6.64 -5.16
CA ALA A 46 -23.13 -6.19 -6.20
C ALA A 46 -21.96 -7.17 -6.36
N GLU A 47 -21.66 -7.55 -7.59
CA GLU A 47 -20.52 -8.40 -7.92
C GLU A 47 -19.62 -7.70 -8.95
N LEU A 48 -18.33 -7.55 -8.60
CA LEU A 48 -17.31 -6.99 -9.47
C LEU A 48 -16.31 -8.09 -9.85
N LYS A 49 -16.08 -8.27 -11.14
CA LYS A 49 -15.12 -9.24 -11.69
C LYS A 49 -14.35 -8.62 -12.85
N ALA A 50 -13.19 -9.17 -13.17
CA ALA A 50 -12.50 -8.91 -14.43
C ALA A 50 -12.74 -10.08 -15.39
N VAL A 51 -13.23 -9.81 -16.61
CA VAL A 51 -13.56 -10.81 -17.62
C VAL A 51 -13.17 -10.30 -19.01
N GLY A 52 -12.29 -11.03 -19.70
CA GLY A 52 -11.92 -10.72 -21.09
C GLY A 52 -11.26 -9.36 -21.28
N GLY A 53 -10.50 -8.88 -20.27
CA GLY A 53 -9.82 -7.57 -20.31
C GLY A 53 -10.69 -6.39 -19.87
N HIS A 54 -11.89 -6.65 -19.34
CA HIS A 54 -12.81 -5.61 -18.86
C HIS A 54 -13.27 -5.89 -17.43
N LEU A 55 -13.61 -4.82 -16.71
CA LEU A 55 -14.35 -4.92 -15.46
C LEU A 55 -15.83 -5.16 -15.77
N VAL A 56 -16.44 -6.08 -15.06
CA VAL A 56 -17.87 -6.38 -15.13
C VAL A 56 -18.44 -6.21 -13.73
N LEU A 57 -19.30 -5.19 -13.58
CA LEU A 57 -20.10 -4.95 -12.39
C LEU A 57 -21.54 -5.41 -12.66
N THR A 58 -22.05 -6.32 -11.84
CA THR A 58 -23.46 -6.71 -11.89
C THR A 58 -24.15 -6.37 -10.57
N TYR A 59 -25.34 -5.76 -10.65
CA TYR A 59 -26.07 -5.26 -9.48
C TYR A 59 -27.58 -5.13 -9.74
N GLU A 60 -28.36 -5.05 -8.67
CA GLU A 60 -29.79 -4.67 -8.71
C GLU A 60 -29.93 -3.16 -8.77
N ARG A 61 -30.63 -2.61 -9.76
CA ARG A 61 -30.72 -1.14 -9.99
C ARG A 61 -31.46 -0.38 -8.89
N SER A 62 -32.26 -1.07 -8.08
CA SER A 62 -32.91 -0.52 -6.89
C SER A 62 -31.95 -0.34 -5.72
N LYS A 63 -30.71 -0.81 -5.85
CA LYS A 63 -29.64 -0.71 -4.85
C LYS A 63 -28.47 0.07 -5.42
N MET A 64 -27.83 0.86 -4.57
CA MET A 64 -26.64 1.60 -4.98
C MET A 64 -25.46 0.64 -5.07
N ALA A 65 -24.81 0.58 -6.24
CA ALA A 65 -23.63 -0.24 -6.48
C ALA A 65 -22.57 0.62 -7.17
N PRO A 66 -21.92 1.54 -6.44
CA PRO A 66 -20.88 2.39 -7.01
C PRO A 66 -19.66 1.54 -7.40
N LEU A 67 -19.07 1.81 -8.55
CA LEU A 67 -17.72 1.39 -8.89
C LEU A 67 -16.78 2.54 -8.57
N ALA A 68 -15.75 2.27 -7.76
CA ALA A 68 -14.78 3.26 -7.35
C ALA A 68 -13.35 2.82 -7.70
N ASN A 69 -12.48 3.79 -7.93
CA ASN A 69 -11.04 3.60 -8.06
C ASN A 69 -10.30 4.71 -7.29
N TYR A 70 -9.15 4.43 -6.68
CA TYR A 70 -8.40 5.37 -5.81
C TYR A 70 -7.20 6.06 -6.47
N THR A 71 -7.23 6.27 -7.79
CA THR A 71 -6.14 6.97 -8.49
C THR A 71 -6.11 8.46 -8.18
N LEU A 72 -4.92 9.06 -8.12
CA LEU A 72 -4.74 10.50 -7.95
C LEU A 72 -5.45 11.30 -9.04
N LEU A 73 -6.25 12.32 -8.69
CA LEU A 73 -6.92 13.19 -9.66
C LEU A 73 -6.41 14.63 -9.66
N ALA A 74 -5.34 14.91 -8.92
CA ALA A 74 -4.73 16.24 -8.95
C ALA A 74 -4.31 16.61 -10.38
N GLU A 75 -4.63 17.85 -10.76
CA GLU A 75 -4.40 18.41 -12.11
C GLU A 75 -5.17 17.69 -13.22
N LEU A 76 -6.30 17.01 -12.88
CA LEU A 76 -7.21 16.43 -13.86
C LEU A 76 -7.68 17.47 -14.89
N LYS A 77 -7.48 17.15 -16.16
CA LYS A 77 -8.03 17.89 -17.30
C LYS A 77 -9.28 17.18 -17.81
N GLU A 78 -9.16 15.89 -18.11
CA GLU A 78 -10.24 15.05 -18.62
C GLU A 78 -10.18 13.64 -18.02
N LEU A 79 -11.35 13.05 -17.76
CA LEU A 79 -11.52 11.64 -17.41
C LEU A 79 -12.23 10.94 -18.56
N HIS A 80 -11.58 9.94 -19.16
CA HIS A 80 -12.14 9.12 -20.21
C HIS A 80 -12.51 7.75 -19.65
N ILE A 81 -13.73 7.30 -19.91
CA ILE A 81 -14.23 6.00 -19.46
C ILE A 81 -14.91 5.33 -20.64
N LYS A 82 -14.33 4.23 -21.13
CA LYS A 82 -15.00 3.38 -22.10
C LYS A 82 -15.94 2.43 -21.36
N ILE A 83 -17.23 2.62 -21.52
CA ILE A 83 -18.25 1.97 -20.69
C ILE A 83 -19.42 1.47 -21.52
N ARG A 84 -19.99 0.35 -21.10
CA ARG A 84 -21.21 -0.24 -21.65
C ARG A 84 -22.14 -0.63 -20.52
N SER A 85 -23.40 -0.26 -20.62
CA SER A 85 -24.46 -0.70 -19.69
C SER A 85 -25.41 -1.63 -20.45
N ALA A 86 -25.90 -2.70 -19.83
CA ALA A 86 -26.93 -3.55 -20.44
C ALA A 86 -28.25 -2.77 -20.62
N GLU A 87 -28.57 -1.90 -19.67
CA GLU A 87 -29.75 -1.04 -19.67
C GLU A 87 -29.43 0.39 -20.13
N THR A 88 -30.40 1.06 -20.76
CA THR A 88 -30.34 2.52 -20.94
C THR A 88 -30.48 3.18 -19.56
N ALA A 89 -29.48 3.98 -19.19
CA ALA A 89 -29.42 4.58 -17.86
C ALA A 89 -28.62 5.89 -17.86
N THR A 90 -28.87 6.72 -16.85
CA THR A 90 -28.04 7.88 -16.54
C THR A 90 -27.05 7.47 -15.46
N PHE A 91 -25.76 7.63 -15.74
CA PHE A 91 -24.69 7.44 -14.77
C PHE A 91 -24.22 8.79 -14.26
N VAL A 92 -23.60 8.78 -13.08
CA VAL A 92 -22.98 9.95 -12.46
C VAL A 92 -21.56 9.58 -12.09
N VAL A 93 -20.59 10.38 -12.54
CA VAL A 93 -19.23 10.34 -11.99
C VAL A 93 -19.12 11.36 -10.87
N VAL A 94 -18.57 10.95 -9.73
CA VAL A 94 -18.34 11.77 -8.55
C VAL A 94 -16.85 11.82 -8.24
N VAL A 95 -16.33 13.01 -7.98
CA VAL A 95 -14.96 13.28 -7.54
C VAL A 95 -14.96 14.17 -6.31
N LYS A 96 -13.85 14.18 -5.56
CA LYS A 96 -13.74 14.94 -4.30
C LYS A 96 -12.44 15.74 -4.24
N ASP A 97 -12.55 16.99 -3.79
CA ASP A 97 -11.40 17.84 -3.47
C ASP A 97 -10.80 17.45 -2.11
N ARG A 98 -9.52 17.75 -1.93
CA ARG A 98 -8.78 17.51 -0.67
C ARG A 98 -9.35 18.23 0.55
N ASP A 99 -10.13 19.29 0.36
CA ASP A 99 -10.83 19.97 1.47
C ASP A 99 -12.21 19.39 1.78
N GLY A 100 -12.72 18.50 0.93
CA GLY A 100 -13.98 17.81 1.14
C GLY A 100 -15.12 18.25 0.25
N ALA A 101 -14.93 19.22 -0.65
CA ALA A 101 -15.95 19.53 -1.66
C ALA A 101 -16.17 18.34 -2.60
N THR A 102 -17.43 18.00 -2.85
CA THR A 102 -17.81 16.88 -3.72
C THR A 102 -18.42 17.42 -5.01
N TRP A 103 -17.99 16.88 -6.14
CA TRP A 103 -18.41 17.30 -7.47
C TRP A 103 -18.95 16.12 -8.27
N ASN A 104 -19.92 16.36 -9.15
CA ASN A 104 -20.46 15.33 -10.01
C ASN A 104 -20.65 15.78 -11.46
N GLN A 105 -20.68 14.81 -12.36
CA GLN A 105 -21.04 15.01 -13.76
C GLN A 105 -21.91 13.83 -14.24
N PRO A 106 -23.21 14.06 -14.53
CA PRO A 106 -24.06 13.03 -15.10
C PRO A 106 -23.80 12.86 -16.61
N PHE A 107 -24.02 11.64 -17.11
CA PHE A 107 -24.05 11.32 -18.53
C PHE A 107 -25.00 10.15 -18.80
N ARG A 108 -25.45 10.01 -20.04
CA ARG A 108 -26.41 8.99 -20.45
C ARG A 108 -25.72 7.91 -21.26
N LEU A 109 -26.05 6.64 -20.99
CA LEU A 109 -25.66 5.49 -21.79
C LEU A 109 -26.89 4.86 -22.42
N GLU A 110 -26.76 4.45 -23.68
CA GLU A 110 -27.75 3.62 -24.34
C GLU A 110 -27.45 2.14 -24.10
N GLY A 111 -28.49 1.35 -23.82
CA GLY A 111 -28.38 -0.05 -23.46
C GLY A 111 -27.69 -0.88 -24.54
N GLY A 112 -26.73 -1.69 -24.13
CA GLY A 112 -26.00 -2.62 -24.98
C GLY A 112 -24.90 -2.02 -25.85
N ALA A 113 -24.70 -0.69 -25.86
CA ALA A 113 -23.66 -0.03 -26.65
C ALA A 113 -22.42 0.34 -25.81
N TRP A 114 -21.23 0.21 -26.41
CA TRP A 114 -20.01 0.80 -25.85
C TRP A 114 -19.96 2.29 -26.18
N THR A 115 -19.65 3.10 -25.17
CA THR A 115 -19.51 4.55 -25.29
C THR A 115 -18.16 4.95 -24.69
N ASP A 116 -17.40 5.80 -25.39
CA ASP A 116 -16.25 6.48 -24.81
C ASP A 116 -16.73 7.81 -24.21
N VAL A 117 -16.77 7.87 -22.88
CA VAL A 117 -17.27 9.03 -22.13
C VAL A 117 -16.07 9.90 -21.74
N ALA A 118 -15.94 11.06 -22.38
CA ALA A 118 -14.93 12.06 -22.05
C ALA A 118 -15.54 13.17 -21.18
N LEU A 119 -15.07 13.30 -19.94
CA LEU A 119 -15.54 14.28 -18.96
C LEU A 119 -14.44 15.30 -18.68
N ALA A 120 -14.60 16.52 -19.20
CA ALA A 120 -13.71 17.62 -18.88
C ALA A 120 -13.94 18.10 -17.44
N VAL A 121 -12.87 18.47 -16.73
CA VAL A 121 -12.95 18.88 -15.32
C VAL A 121 -13.93 20.04 -15.12
N GLN A 122 -14.03 20.97 -16.07
CA GLN A 122 -14.94 22.13 -15.99
C GLN A 122 -16.42 21.77 -16.18
N GLN A 123 -16.74 20.54 -16.60
CA GLN A 123 -18.13 20.07 -16.70
C GLN A 123 -18.69 19.72 -15.32
N PHE A 124 -17.84 19.27 -14.40
CA PHE A 124 -18.26 18.91 -13.05
C PHE A 124 -18.97 20.06 -12.34
N ARG A 125 -20.01 19.70 -11.60
CA ARG A 125 -20.86 20.62 -10.83
C ARG A 125 -20.80 20.24 -9.37
N LEU A 126 -20.82 21.26 -8.51
CA LEU A 126 -20.79 21.05 -7.07
C LEU A 126 -22.03 20.25 -6.67
N ASN A 127 -21.84 19.18 -5.89
CA ASN A 127 -22.98 18.45 -5.37
C ASN A 127 -23.79 19.34 -4.41
N ALA A 128 -25.12 19.20 -4.45
CA ALA A 128 -26.02 19.93 -3.56
C ALA A 128 -25.72 19.64 -2.07
N ASP A 129 -25.33 18.41 -1.76
CA ASP A 129 -24.98 17.91 -0.42
C ASP A 129 -23.49 18.10 -0.06
N SER A 130 -22.69 18.71 -0.93
CA SER A 130 -21.29 19.03 -0.62
C SER A 130 -21.20 19.86 0.67
N THR A 131 -20.40 19.41 1.62
CA THR A 131 -20.18 20.07 2.93
C THR A 131 -19.48 21.42 2.77
N LEU A 132 -18.72 21.60 1.69
CA LEU A 132 -18.11 22.85 1.30
C LEU A 132 -18.79 23.43 0.07
N LYS A 133 -19.03 24.75 0.10
CA LYS A 133 -19.58 25.50 -1.02
C LYS A 133 -18.46 26.23 -1.74
N LYS A 134 -18.26 25.88 -3.01
CA LYS A 134 -17.25 26.46 -3.89
C LYS A 134 -17.88 26.91 -5.21
N PRO A 135 -17.41 28.01 -5.82
CA PRO A 135 -17.94 28.49 -7.08
C PRO A 135 -17.52 27.64 -8.27
N ALA A 136 -16.35 26.99 -8.20
CA ALA A 136 -15.79 26.17 -9.28
C ALA A 136 -14.85 25.10 -8.70
N ILE A 137 -14.68 24.04 -9.48
CA ILE A 137 -13.74 22.95 -9.22
C ILE A 137 -12.31 23.41 -9.47
N GLU A 138 -11.40 23.07 -8.57
CA GLU A 138 -9.99 23.41 -8.66
C GLU A 138 -9.19 22.14 -8.96
N ALA A 139 -8.81 21.90 -10.22
CA ALA A 139 -8.16 20.65 -10.63
C ALA A 139 -6.92 20.29 -9.78
N ALA A 140 -6.09 21.27 -9.42
CA ALA A 140 -4.92 21.10 -8.55
C ALA A 140 -5.25 20.66 -7.10
N ARG A 141 -6.52 20.76 -6.69
CA ARG A 141 -7.00 20.40 -5.35
C ARG A 141 -7.79 19.10 -5.34
N LEU A 142 -8.05 18.48 -6.48
CA LEU A 142 -8.66 17.16 -6.51
C LEU A 142 -7.79 16.16 -5.75
N GLY A 143 -8.47 15.32 -4.96
CA GLY A 143 -7.84 14.32 -4.11
C GLY A 143 -7.55 13.04 -4.87
N THR A 144 -7.81 11.92 -4.21
CA THR A 144 -7.73 10.60 -4.82
C THR A 144 -9.12 10.05 -5.07
N GLY A 145 -9.22 9.39 -6.21
CA GLY A 145 -10.31 8.54 -6.61
C GLY A 145 -11.51 9.22 -7.22
N TRP A 146 -12.24 8.41 -7.97
CA TRP A 146 -13.52 8.74 -8.59
C TRP A 146 -14.49 7.58 -8.34
N ILE A 147 -15.78 7.92 -8.38
CA ILE A 147 -16.87 6.95 -8.25
C ILE A 147 -17.76 7.10 -9.47
N ILE A 148 -18.19 6.00 -10.07
CA ILE A 148 -19.30 5.97 -11.02
C ILE A 148 -20.47 5.16 -10.47
N LEU A 149 -21.69 5.67 -10.63
CA LEU A 149 -22.90 5.00 -10.15
C LEU A 149 -24.10 5.30 -11.06
N ASP A 150 -25.05 4.37 -11.11
CA ASP A 150 -26.33 4.53 -11.81
C ASP A 150 -27.24 5.47 -11.01
N ALA A 151 -27.61 6.60 -11.61
CA ALA A 151 -28.45 7.61 -10.97
C ALA A 151 -29.81 7.06 -10.55
N ALA A 152 -30.30 6.01 -11.20
CA ALA A 152 -31.58 5.41 -10.86
C ALA A 152 -31.58 4.80 -9.45
N ALA A 153 -30.41 4.37 -8.94
CA ALA A 153 -30.26 3.91 -7.57
C ALA A 153 -30.40 5.02 -6.52
N ILE A 154 -30.13 6.28 -6.91
CA ILE A 154 -30.34 7.45 -6.04
C ILE A 154 -31.81 7.87 -6.05
N VAL A 155 -32.45 7.86 -7.23
CA VAL A 155 -33.83 8.34 -7.39
C VAL A 155 -34.86 7.27 -6.98
N GLY A 156 -34.47 6.00 -6.92
CA GLY A 156 -35.29 4.90 -6.38
C GLY A 156 -36.35 4.35 -7.34
N ASN A 157 -36.27 4.66 -8.64
CA ASN A 157 -37.35 4.37 -9.60
C ASN A 157 -37.03 3.25 -10.59
N ALA A 158 -35.83 2.67 -10.58
CA ALA A 158 -35.47 1.55 -11.46
C ALA A 158 -35.53 0.21 -10.72
N THR A 159 -36.04 -0.79 -11.42
CA THR A 159 -36.06 -2.19 -11.00
C THR A 159 -35.26 -3.05 -11.99
N GLY A 160 -34.95 -4.27 -11.58
CA GLY A 160 -34.21 -5.23 -12.39
C GLY A 160 -32.69 -5.12 -12.24
N ARG A 161 -32.02 -6.12 -12.81
CA ARG A 161 -30.57 -6.29 -12.75
C ARG A 161 -29.91 -5.57 -13.93
N ASN A 162 -28.82 -4.87 -13.67
CA ASN A 162 -27.98 -4.29 -14.72
C ASN A 162 -26.59 -4.92 -14.71
N GLU A 163 -25.96 -4.98 -15.87
CA GLU A 163 -24.56 -5.34 -16.05
C GLU A 163 -23.85 -4.14 -16.68
N VAL A 164 -22.82 -3.65 -16.00
CA VAL A 164 -21.97 -2.56 -16.48
C VAL A 164 -20.59 -3.12 -16.76
N ARG A 165 -20.09 -2.88 -17.97
CA ARG A 165 -18.74 -3.20 -18.38
C ARG A 165 -17.92 -1.94 -18.51
N VAL A 166 -16.75 -1.92 -17.90
CA VAL A 166 -15.78 -0.83 -18.01
C VAL A 166 -14.50 -1.34 -18.64
N ASP A 167 -14.03 -0.60 -19.63
CA ASP A 167 -12.80 -0.79 -20.36
C ASP A 167 -12.01 0.52 -20.32
N GLN A 168 -10.68 0.44 -20.47
CA GLN A 168 -9.77 1.58 -20.69
C GLN A 168 -10.19 2.89 -19.98
N VAL A 169 -9.97 2.99 -18.67
CA VAL A 169 -10.12 4.28 -17.97
C VAL A 169 -8.86 5.08 -18.17
N ARG A 170 -8.97 6.31 -18.69
CA ARG A 170 -7.83 7.20 -18.93
C ARG A 170 -7.99 8.49 -18.16
N ILE A 171 -6.92 8.89 -17.48
CA ILE A 171 -6.83 10.13 -16.72
C ILE A 171 -5.84 11.04 -17.43
N VAL A 172 -6.37 12.11 -18.02
CA VAL A 172 -5.57 13.11 -18.74
C VAL A 172 -5.34 14.29 -17.81
N ARG A 173 -4.09 14.71 -17.67
CA ARG A 173 -3.69 15.82 -16.79
C ARG A 173 -3.02 16.94 -17.57
N GLU A 174 -2.78 18.06 -16.90
CA GLU A 174 -1.85 19.04 -17.45
C GLU A 174 -0.43 18.44 -17.53
N PRO A 175 0.29 18.63 -18.66
CA PRO A 175 1.69 18.24 -18.75
C PRO A 175 2.53 18.91 -17.67
N ILE A 176 3.44 18.14 -17.07
CA ILE A 176 4.40 18.63 -16.09
C ILE A 176 5.80 18.54 -16.66
N ASP A 177 6.61 19.58 -16.46
CA ASP A 177 8.00 19.60 -16.92
C ASP A 177 8.77 18.41 -16.32
N GLU A 178 9.35 17.58 -17.19
CA GLU A 178 10.17 16.46 -16.78
C GLU A 178 11.65 16.80 -16.77
N THR A 179 12.33 16.36 -15.71
CA THR A 179 13.78 16.33 -15.62
C THR A 179 14.23 14.89 -15.45
N VAL A 180 15.25 14.50 -16.20
CA VAL A 180 15.79 13.13 -16.17
C VAL A 180 17.25 13.18 -15.71
N GLY A 181 17.67 12.16 -14.95
CA GLY A 181 19.05 11.99 -14.49
C GLY A 181 19.23 12.28 -13.00
N GLU A 182 20.48 12.33 -12.53
CA GLU A 182 20.76 12.63 -11.13
C GLU A 182 20.63 14.13 -10.85
N TRP A 183 19.88 14.48 -9.80
CA TRP A 183 19.73 15.85 -9.32
C TRP A 183 20.34 15.98 -7.94
N VAL A 184 21.46 16.70 -7.84
CA VAL A 184 22.16 16.95 -6.58
C VAL A 184 21.89 18.39 -6.12
N VAL A 185 21.49 18.56 -4.86
CA VAL A 185 21.36 19.86 -4.18
C VAL A 185 22.35 19.88 -3.02
N GLU A 186 23.34 20.77 -3.08
CA GLU A 186 24.45 20.81 -2.13
C GLU A 186 24.86 22.27 -1.86
N ASN A 187 24.99 22.64 -0.58
CA ASN A 187 25.38 23.99 -0.13
C ASN A 187 24.51 25.14 -0.68
N GLU A 188 23.28 24.86 -1.10
CA GLU A 188 22.34 25.85 -1.63
C GLU A 188 20.91 25.57 -1.18
N THR A 189 20.01 26.55 -1.40
CA THR A 189 18.56 26.35 -1.27
C THR A 189 17.91 26.42 -2.64
N LEU A 190 17.22 25.35 -3.02
CA LEU A 190 16.51 25.22 -4.28
C LEU A 190 15.01 25.18 -4.04
N VAL A 191 14.25 26.00 -4.78
CA VAL A 191 12.79 26.04 -4.72
C VAL A 191 12.20 25.54 -6.03
N VAL A 192 11.33 24.53 -5.96
CA VAL A 192 10.70 23.88 -7.12
C VAL A 192 9.21 24.16 -7.15
N LYS A 193 8.72 24.65 -8.31
CA LYS A 193 7.34 25.13 -8.48
C LYS A 193 6.38 24.19 -9.25
N SER A 194 6.89 23.27 -10.06
CA SER A 194 6.20 22.08 -10.62
C SER A 194 7.23 21.27 -11.39
N ARG A 195 7.27 19.95 -11.17
CA ARG A 195 8.26 19.08 -11.84
C ARG A 195 7.92 17.60 -11.69
N LYS A 196 8.09 16.84 -12.77
CA LYS A 196 8.38 15.41 -12.73
C LYS A 196 9.89 15.23 -12.71
N HIS A 197 10.40 14.45 -11.77
CA HIS A 197 11.82 14.11 -11.74
C HIS A 197 12.01 12.60 -11.84
N THR A 198 12.57 12.16 -12.96
CA THR A 198 12.86 10.76 -13.24
C THR A 198 14.35 10.52 -13.10
N GLY A 199 14.76 10.09 -11.91
CA GLY A 199 16.15 9.87 -11.58
C GLY A 199 16.39 9.99 -10.09
N ARG A 200 17.64 9.86 -9.69
CA ARG A 200 18.03 9.94 -8.28
C ARG A 200 18.08 11.41 -7.87
N LEU A 201 17.33 11.76 -6.82
CA LEU A 201 17.40 13.08 -6.21
C LEU A 201 18.20 12.98 -4.91
N VAL A 202 19.31 13.72 -4.82
CA VAL A 202 20.23 13.71 -3.68
C VAL A 202 20.32 15.10 -3.06
N VAL A 203 19.95 15.24 -1.80
CA VAL A 203 20.14 16.49 -1.04
C VAL A 203 21.20 16.26 0.03
N LYS A 204 22.39 16.84 -0.19
CA LYS A 204 23.54 16.67 0.69
C LYS A 204 23.56 17.71 1.81
N LYS A 205 24.50 17.54 2.75
CA LYS A 205 24.77 18.50 3.83
C LYS A 205 24.88 19.93 3.29
N GLY A 206 24.22 20.87 3.97
CA GLY A 206 24.14 22.28 3.57
C GLY A 206 23.13 22.55 2.44
N GLY A 207 22.67 21.52 1.73
CA GLY A 207 21.61 21.61 0.74
C GLY A 207 20.22 21.62 1.36
N LYS A 208 19.33 22.45 0.80
CA LYS A 208 17.90 22.48 1.13
C LYS A 208 17.06 22.48 -0.15
N LEU A 209 16.15 21.53 -0.27
CA LEU A 209 15.13 21.51 -1.31
C LEU A 209 13.77 21.88 -0.72
N THR A 210 13.12 22.89 -1.27
CA THR A 210 11.74 23.23 -0.94
C THR A 210 10.85 23.09 -2.17
N VAL A 211 9.85 22.23 -2.06
CA VAL A 211 8.88 21.99 -3.12
C VAL A 211 7.57 22.66 -2.74
N THR A 212 7.15 23.65 -3.52
CA THR A 212 5.87 24.36 -3.35
C THR A 212 4.94 24.13 -4.53
N ALA A 213 5.22 23.07 -5.30
CA ALA A 213 4.49 22.77 -6.50
C ALA A 213 3.07 22.28 -6.22
N PRO A 214 2.07 22.62 -7.05
CA PRO A 214 0.77 21.95 -7.04
C PRO A 214 0.90 20.43 -7.10
N ARG A 215 1.84 19.93 -7.92
CA ARG A 215 2.22 18.51 -7.99
C ARG A 215 3.74 18.36 -8.24
N PHE A 216 4.34 17.42 -7.52
CA PHE A 216 5.71 16.97 -7.71
C PHE A 216 5.74 15.46 -7.83
N VAL A 217 6.18 14.96 -8.99
CA VAL A 217 6.25 13.52 -9.26
C VAL A 217 7.68 13.04 -9.09
N LEU A 218 7.87 12.13 -8.14
CA LEU A 218 9.15 11.49 -7.86
C LEU A 218 9.22 10.12 -8.54
N GLY A 219 9.94 10.11 -9.67
CA GLY A 219 10.18 8.96 -10.53
C GLY A 219 11.43 8.13 -10.19
N GLY A 220 12.16 8.47 -9.13
CA GLY A 220 13.35 7.72 -8.67
C GLY A 220 13.57 7.81 -7.16
N GLU A 221 14.73 7.38 -6.69
CA GLU A 221 15.06 7.41 -5.27
C GLU A 221 15.30 8.84 -4.76
N LEU A 222 14.84 9.12 -3.54
CA LEU A 222 15.15 10.35 -2.81
C LEU A 222 16.14 10.03 -1.69
N SER A 223 17.34 10.59 -1.77
CA SER A 223 18.40 10.45 -0.76
C SER A 223 18.71 11.79 -0.09
N LEU A 224 18.65 11.84 1.24
CA LEU A 224 19.04 12.99 2.05
C LEU A 224 20.30 12.62 2.84
N GLU A 225 21.44 13.16 2.44
CA GLU A 225 22.76 12.87 3.02
C GLU A 225 23.18 14.02 3.95
N GLY A 226 22.48 14.15 5.08
CA GLY A 226 22.59 15.29 5.99
C GLY A 226 21.96 16.59 5.48
N GLY A 227 21.27 16.56 4.34
CA GLY A 227 20.51 17.68 3.78
C GLY A 227 19.07 17.77 4.29
N ALA A 228 18.32 18.75 3.78
CA ALA A 228 16.92 18.95 4.16
C ALA A 228 15.98 19.03 2.95
N VAL A 229 14.85 18.34 3.02
CA VAL A 229 13.76 18.44 2.04
C VAL A 229 12.48 18.85 2.75
N GLU A 230 11.75 19.80 2.16
CA GLU A 230 10.47 20.24 2.65
C GLU A 230 9.46 20.34 1.50
N PHE A 231 8.37 19.59 1.60
CA PHE A 231 7.21 19.67 0.73
C PHE A 231 6.13 20.53 1.40
N ARG A 232 5.69 21.59 0.74
CA ARG A 232 4.68 22.53 1.25
C ARG A 232 3.50 22.64 0.31
N GLY A 233 2.33 22.26 0.80
CA GLY A 233 1.13 22.21 -0.03
C GLY A 233 1.22 21.13 -1.11
N GLY A 234 0.27 21.18 -2.04
CA GLY A 234 0.34 20.38 -3.27
C GLY A 234 0.31 18.87 -3.06
N VAL A 235 0.75 18.15 -4.08
CA VAL A 235 0.80 16.68 -4.11
C VAL A 235 2.24 16.22 -4.32
N VAL A 236 2.68 15.26 -3.51
CA VAL A 236 3.92 14.52 -3.71
C VAL A 236 3.56 13.13 -4.18
N ASP A 237 3.78 12.85 -5.45
CA ASP A 237 3.43 11.60 -6.11
C ASP A 237 4.68 10.73 -6.25
N ILE A 238 4.81 9.72 -5.40
CA ILE A 238 5.94 8.79 -5.39
C ILE A 238 5.54 7.56 -6.18
N LEU A 239 6.06 7.46 -7.40
CA LEU A 239 5.71 6.35 -8.29
C LEU A 239 6.33 5.05 -7.75
N GLN A 240 5.51 4.02 -7.59
CA GLN A 240 5.86 2.66 -7.15
C GLN A 240 5.08 1.65 -7.98
N ARG A 241 5.72 0.56 -8.39
CA ARG A 241 5.10 -0.58 -9.11
C ARG A 241 4.75 -1.74 -8.17
N PHE A 242 5.34 -1.77 -6.98
CA PHE A 242 5.10 -2.75 -5.92
C PHE A 242 5.61 -2.18 -4.58
N GLN A 243 5.33 -2.86 -3.47
CA GLN A 243 5.74 -2.43 -2.14
C GLN A 243 7.26 -2.29 -2.02
N HIS A 244 7.73 -1.13 -1.52
CA HIS A 244 9.15 -0.83 -1.31
C HIS A 244 10.02 -1.00 -2.58
N GLU A 245 9.47 -0.69 -3.76
CA GLU A 245 10.29 -0.57 -4.96
C GLU A 245 11.31 0.55 -4.79
N ARG A 246 10.85 1.71 -4.27
CA ARG A 246 11.69 2.88 -4.03
C ARG A 246 11.62 3.33 -2.58
N ASP A 247 12.77 3.74 -2.09
CA ASP A 247 12.94 4.24 -0.75
C ASP A 247 13.17 5.76 -0.75
N VAL A 248 12.67 6.42 0.29
CA VAL A 248 13.16 7.71 0.74
C VAL A 248 14.20 7.42 1.82
N ARG A 249 15.48 7.64 1.49
CA ARG A 249 16.62 7.35 2.35
C ARG A 249 17.14 8.63 3.01
N LEU A 250 17.29 8.61 4.32
CA LEU A 250 17.83 9.70 5.11
C LEU A 250 19.02 9.19 5.93
N THR A 251 20.18 9.84 5.81
CA THR A 251 21.38 9.52 6.59
C THR A 251 21.91 10.74 7.34
N GLY A 252 22.73 10.51 8.37
CA GLY A 252 23.32 11.60 9.16
C GLY A 252 22.27 12.42 9.93
N GLU A 253 22.33 13.75 9.86
CA GLU A 253 21.35 14.66 10.51
C GLU A 253 20.29 15.17 9.51
N ALA A 254 19.92 14.34 8.53
CA ALA A 254 18.97 14.71 7.49
C ALA A 254 17.56 15.01 8.03
N ARG A 255 16.84 15.90 7.34
CA ARG A 255 15.49 16.32 7.69
C ARG A 255 14.53 16.23 6.52
N LEU A 256 13.41 15.55 6.71
CA LEU A 256 12.32 15.48 5.75
C LEU A 256 11.05 16.04 6.38
N ALA A 257 10.42 17.02 5.73
CA ALA A 257 9.19 17.61 6.20
C ALA A 257 8.11 17.63 5.11
N PHE A 258 6.88 17.30 5.51
CA PHE A 258 5.67 17.47 4.72
C PHE A 258 4.72 18.39 5.49
N ARG A 259 4.25 19.45 4.84
CA ARG A 259 3.34 20.45 5.42
C ARG A 259 2.15 20.66 4.50
N ASP A 260 0.95 20.40 5.02
CA ASP A 260 -0.32 20.63 4.31
C ASP A 260 -0.36 19.99 2.91
N ALA A 261 0.26 18.81 2.77
CA ALA A 261 0.48 18.12 1.50
C ALA A 261 -0.36 16.83 1.41
N LEU A 262 -0.63 16.40 0.18
CA LEU A 262 -1.06 15.03 -0.10
C LEU A 262 0.17 14.24 -0.55
N VAL A 263 0.51 13.17 0.16
CA VAL A 263 1.49 12.19 -0.31
C VAL A 263 0.73 11.05 -0.97
N PHE A 264 0.93 10.86 -2.26
CA PHE A 264 0.34 9.78 -3.02
C PHE A 264 1.40 8.76 -3.39
N THR A 265 1.13 7.50 -3.11
CA THR A 265 1.87 6.38 -3.64
C THR A 265 0.95 5.18 -3.78
N HIS A 266 1.02 4.47 -4.90
CA HIS A 266 0.11 3.34 -5.15
C HIS A 266 0.40 2.16 -4.20
N PHE A 267 1.68 2.00 -3.84
CA PHE A 267 2.14 1.03 -2.86
C PHE A 267 2.98 1.74 -1.79
N PRO A 268 2.98 1.29 -0.52
CA PRO A 268 3.78 1.91 0.52
C PRO A 268 5.25 2.12 0.09
N ALA A 269 5.69 3.37 0.15
CA ALA A 269 7.09 3.73 -0.10
C ALA A 269 7.94 3.36 1.12
N GLY A 270 9.16 2.89 0.90
CA GLY A 270 10.05 2.65 2.03
C GLY A 270 10.60 3.97 2.60
N LEU A 271 10.73 4.05 3.91
CA LEU A 271 11.40 5.15 4.62
C LEU A 271 12.61 4.57 5.36
N LYS A 272 13.81 4.82 4.84
CA LYS A 272 15.06 4.27 5.37
C LYS A 272 15.82 5.33 6.16
N LEU A 273 15.88 5.16 7.47
CA LEU A 273 16.57 6.07 8.39
C LEU A 273 17.87 5.41 8.87
N ASP A 274 19.00 6.11 8.76
CA ASP A 274 20.31 5.65 9.24
C ASP A 274 21.08 6.78 9.95
N GLY A 275 20.91 6.91 11.27
CA GLY A 275 21.51 7.96 12.10
C GLY A 275 20.49 8.76 12.93
N ALA A 276 20.66 10.09 12.98
CA ALA A 276 19.86 11.01 13.81
C ALA A 276 18.90 11.85 12.95
N GLN A 277 18.04 11.17 12.18
CA GLN A 277 17.13 11.80 11.23
C GLN A 277 15.88 12.36 11.92
N THR A 278 15.28 13.36 11.29
CA THR A 278 13.96 13.85 11.66
C THR A 278 13.02 13.81 10.46
N VAL A 279 11.87 13.15 10.62
CA VAL A 279 10.75 13.17 9.67
C VAL A 279 9.57 13.86 10.34
N GLU A 280 9.02 14.88 9.69
CA GLU A 280 7.89 15.64 10.20
C GLU A 280 6.73 15.66 9.20
N MET A 281 5.53 15.35 9.65
CA MET A 281 4.30 15.44 8.87
C MET A 281 3.29 16.29 9.63
N THR A 282 2.83 17.38 9.02
CA THR A 282 1.84 18.28 9.63
C THR A 282 0.75 18.63 8.64
N GLY A 283 -0.50 18.30 8.97
CA GLY A 283 -1.62 18.54 8.07
C GLY A 283 -1.56 17.68 6.80
N VAL A 284 -0.95 16.49 6.88
CA VAL A 284 -0.67 15.64 5.71
C VAL A 284 -1.73 14.56 5.57
N GLU A 285 -2.17 14.32 4.34
CA GLU A 285 -2.92 13.12 3.99
C GLU A 285 -2.02 12.22 3.16
N CYS A 286 -1.98 10.93 3.51
CA CYS A 286 -1.21 9.94 2.78
C CYS A 286 -2.15 8.90 2.17
N VAL A 287 -1.92 8.57 0.90
CA VAL A 287 -2.48 7.40 0.22
C VAL A 287 -1.33 6.48 -0.12
N GLY A 288 -1.42 5.23 0.35
CA GLY A 288 -0.32 4.26 0.37
C GLY A 288 0.66 4.47 1.54
N GLY A 289 1.04 5.72 1.83
CA GLY A 289 1.88 6.07 2.98
C GLY A 289 3.31 5.51 2.91
N PHE A 290 3.98 5.44 4.06
CA PHE A 290 5.34 4.94 4.19
C PHE A 290 5.41 3.71 5.08
N THR A 291 6.40 2.85 4.85
CA THR A 291 6.84 1.84 5.83
C THR A 291 8.30 2.10 6.18
N GLY A 292 8.60 2.30 7.46
CA GLY A 292 9.96 2.62 7.88
C GLY A 292 10.33 2.17 9.27
N ASP A 293 11.61 1.89 9.46
CA ASP A 293 12.20 1.67 10.77
C ASP A 293 12.56 3.03 11.40
N VAL A 294 12.31 3.15 12.70
CA VAL A 294 12.70 4.29 13.54
C VAL A 294 13.87 3.85 14.42
N PRO A 295 15.12 3.94 13.91
CA PRO A 295 16.30 3.50 14.65
C PRO A 295 16.60 4.43 15.85
N PRO A 296 17.55 4.05 16.72
CA PRO A 296 17.99 4.91 17.81
C PRO A 296 18.35 6.32 17.33
N LYS A 297 17.93 7.35 18.10
CA LYS A 297 18.15 8.80 17.83
C LYS A 297 17.33 9.40 16.68
N SER A 298 16.67 8.59 15.86
CA SER A 298 15.75 9.10 14.83
C SER A 298 14.41 9.51 15.43
N LYS A 299 13.76 10.48 14.78
CA LYS A 299 12.49 11.07 15.22
C LYS A 299 11.47 11.08 14.09
N ILE A 300 10.25 10.65 14.39
CA ILE A 300 9.08 10.83 13.53
C ILE A 300 8.04 11.64 14.30
N LEU A 301 7.68 12.82 13.78
CA LEU A 301 6.74 13.74 14.39
C LEU A 301 5.52 13.89 13.48
N LEU A 302 4.37 13.41 13.94
CA LEU A 302 3.12 13.38 13.19
C LEU A 302 2.10 14.28 13.90
N SER A 303 1.59 15.27 13.19
CA SER A 303 0.53 16.16 13.69
C SER A 303 -0.55 16.33 12.63
N LYS A 304 -1.83 16.17 12.99
CA LYS A 304 -2.95 16.37 12.06
C LYS A 304 -2.77 15.58 10.76
N THR A 305 -2.29 14.34 10.87
CA THR A 305 -1.88 13.53 9.71
C THR A 305 -2.76 12.30 9.58
N LYS A 306 -3.16 11.97 8.35
CA LYS A 306 -4.03 10.83 8.04
C LYS A 306 -3.29 9.76 7.26
N SER A 307 -3.35 8.53 7.75
CA SER A 307 -2.77 7.32 7.12
C SER A 307 -1.27 7.45 6.76
N PRO A 308 -0.40 8.01 7.62
CA PRO A 308 1.01 8.23 7.29
C PRO A 308 1.77 6.94 6.97
N GLY A 309 1.23 5.79 7.39
CA GLY A 309 1.72 4.47 7.12
C GLY A 309 2.12 3.74 8.40
N GLU A 310 3.27 3.09 8.35
CA GLU A 310 3.74 2.08 9.28
C GLU A 310 5.15 2.38 9.78
N PHE A 311 5.34 2.34 11.10
CA PHE A 311 6.60 2.68 11.73
C PHE A 311 7.05 1.59 12.72
N VAL A 312 8.22 1.00 12.47
CA VAL A 312 8.88 0.00 13.32
C VAL A 312 9.84 0.67 14.28
N ILE A 313 9.45 0.75 15.55
CA ILE A 313 10.10 1.62 16.53
C ILE A 313 11.13 0.81 17.30
N ALA A 314 12.41 1.08 17.05
CA ALA A 314 13.52 0.47 17.79
C ALA A 314 13.77 1.21 19.12
N PRO A 315 14.40 0.57 20.12
CA PRO A 315 14.82 1.24 21.35
C PRO A 315 15.65 2.51 21.07
N GLY A 316 15.28 3.63 21.70
CA GLY A 316 15.94 4.92 21.51
C GLY A 316 15.46 5.72 20.28
N GLY A 317 14.61 5.15 19.42
CA GLY A 317 13.87 5.90 18.41
C GLY A 317 12.68 6.63 19.06
N THR A 318 12.31 7.79 18.52
CA THR A 318 11.20 8.61 19.03
C THR A 318 10.09 8.73 17.99
N ILE A 319 8.86 8.51 18.41
CA ILE A 319 7.67 8.82 17.61
C ILE A 319 6.65 9.59 18.46
N GLU A 320 6.18 10.71 17.92
CA GLU A 320 5.15 11.55 18.52
C GLU A 320 3.99 11.67 17.55
N VAL A 321 2.79 11.31 18.00
CA VAL A 321 1.57 11.27 17.20
C VAL A 321 0.52 12.11 17.89
N ALA A 322 0.09 13.19 17.25
CA ALA A 322 -0.93 14.10 17.78
C ALA A 322 -2.00 14.40 16.74
N ASP A 323 -3.29 14.27 17.11
CA ASP A 323 -4.41 14.61 16.23
C ASP A 323 -4.39 13.83 14.90
N CYS A 324 -3.94 12.58 14.90
CA CYS A 324 -3.73 11.77 13.70
C CYS A 324 -4.78 10.66 13.52
N GLU A 325 -4.83 10.10 12.31
CA GLU A 325 -5.72 8.99 11.95
C GLU A 325 -4.95 7.85 11.27
N ASN A 326 -5.34 6.61 11.55
CA ASN A 326 -4.89 5.40 10.80
C ASN A 326 -3.37 5.17 10.78
N VAL A 327 -2.68 5.43 11.90
CA VAL A 327 -1.23 5.18 12.05
C VAL A 327 -0.98 3.73 12.49
N ILE A 328 0.00 3.04 11.89
CA ILE A 328 0.45 1.71 12.33
C ILE A 328 1.77 1.84 13.10
N LEU A 329 1.80 1.34 14.34
CA LEU A 329 2.94 1.50 15.25
C LEU A 329 3.43 0.14 15.76
N TRP A 330 4.57 -0.31 15.23
CA TRP A 330 5.24 -1.55 15.63
C TRP A 330 6.18 -1.31 16.80
N HIS A 331 5.78 -1.83 17.95
CA HIS A 331 6.58 -1.75 19.17
C HIS A 331 7.60 -2.89 19.17
N THR A 332 8.88 -2.56 19.09
CA THR A 332 9.93 -3.59 19.03
C THR A 332 10.31 -4.07 20.43
N PHE A 333 10.17 -5.38 20.66
CA PHE A 333 10.57 -6.07 21.87
C PHE A 333 11.91 -6.75 21.61
N GLY A 334 12.97 -6.28 22.25
CA GLY A 334 14.29 -6.93 22.26
C GLY A 334 14.80 -7.15 23.68
N ALA A 335 16.08 -7.51 23.83
CA ALA A 335 16.73 -7.81 25.13
C ALA A 335 16.52 -6.75 26.22
N ASN A 336 16.41 -5.48 25.82
CA ASN A 336 16.32 -4.34 26.72
C ASN A 336 14.90 -4.02 27.19
N LEU A 337 13.88 -4.58 26.54
CA LEU A 337 12.48 -4.30 26.85
C LEU A 337 11.93 -5.43 27.71
N LYS A 338 11.67 -5.14 28.99
CA LYS A 338 11.16 -6.09 29.98
C LYS A 338 9.87 -5.56 30.60
N GLY A 339 8.96 -6.47 30.93
CA GLY A 339 7.71 -6.15 31.62
C GLY A 339 6.46 -6.47 30.81
N ALA A 340 5.31 -6.02 31.32
CA ALA A 340 4.02 -6.18 30.67
C ALA A 340 3.69 -4.95 29.81
N ILE A 341 3.26 -5.15 28.57
CA ILE A 341 2.65 -4.11 27.74
C ILE A 341 1.14 -4.30 27.66
N ARG A 342 0.44 -3.17 27.62
CA ARG A 342 -1.00 -3.10 27.38
C ARG A 342 -1.23 -1.99 26.37
N PHE A 343 -1.68 -2.36 25.17
CA PHE A 343 -2.09 -1.37 24.18
C PHE A 343 -3.48 -0.84 24.55
N PRO A 344 -3.71 0.49 24.41
CA PRO A 344 -5.05 1.03 24.53
C PRO A 344 -5.91 0.58 23.33
N GLY A 345 -7.18 1.02 23.31
CA GLY A 345 -8.01 0.89 22.12
C GLY A 345 -7.42 1.64 20.90
N PRO A 346 -8.02 1.48 19.71
CA PRO A 346 -7.58 2.20 18.51
C PRO A 346 -7.74 3.72 18.63
N ASP A 347 -8.62 4.19 19.50
CA ASP A 347 -8.88 5.60 19.73
C ASP A 347 -8.28 6.04 21.07
N VAL A 348 -7.41 7.04 20.99
CA VAL A 348 -6.65 7.61 22.09
C VAL A 348 -7.13 9.04 22.31
N GLY A 349 -7.93 9.26 23.34
CA GLY A 349 -8.48 10.58 23.67
C GLY A 349 -7.41 11.51 24.28
N ASP A 350 -6.93 11.17 25.47
CA ASP A 350 -5.85 11.89 26.16
C ASP A 350 -4.47 11.44 25.67
N LYS A 351 -3.41 11.75 26.43
CA LYS A 351 -2.05 11.29 26.13
C LYS A 351 -1.83 9.85 26.60
N TRP A 352 -1.37 8.99 25.70
CA TRP A 352 -0.78 7.70 26.01
C TRP A 352 0.72 7.70 25.72
N THR A 353 1.49 7.03 26.58
CA THR A 353 2.92 6.80 26.40
C THR A 353 3.24 5.33 26.60
N SER A 354 4.14 4.76 25.81
CA SER A 354 4.36 3.31 25.85
C SER A 354 4.88 2.76 27.17
N GLY A 355 5.60 3.56 27.98
CA GLY A 355 6.03 3.21 29.34
C GLY A 355 6.99 2.02 29.43
N ASN A 356 7.45 1.49 28.29
CA ASN A 356 8.21 0.25 28.16
C ASN A 356 9.68 0.47 27.74
N GLY A 357 10.17 1.71 27.76
CA GLY A 357 11.52 2.07 27.29
C GLY A 357 11.60 2.42 25.81
N LEU A 358 10.49 2.35 25.06
CA LEU A 358 10.34 3.05 23.78
C LEU A 358 9.90 4.50 24.03
N ASN A 359 10.27 5.42 23.13
CA ASN A 359 9.85 6.82 23.20
C ASN A 359 8.65 7.05 22.26
N VAL A 360 7.50 6.47 22.60
CA VAL A 360 6.25 6.59 21.84
C VAL A 360 5.26 7.43 22.63
N THR A 361 4.75 8.50 22.02
CA THR A 361 3.64 9.29 22.54
C THR A 361 2.53 9.37 21.51
N VAL A 362 1.29 9.10 21.93
CA VAL A 362 0.09 9.24 21.10
C VAL A 362 -0.95 10.07 21.86
N GLU A 363 -1.55 11.05 21.20
CA GLU A 363 -2.50 11.99 21.79
C GLU A 363 -3.61 12.35 20.80
N ARG A 364 -4.87 12.41 21.26
CA ARG A 364 -6.06 12.81 20.48
C ARG A 364 -6.14 12.17 19.08
N SER A 365 -5.82 10.89 18.97
CA SER A 365 -5.69 10.22 17.68
C SER A 365 -6.62 9.03 17.58
N ARG A 366 -7.07 8.69 16.37
CA ARG A 366 -8.06 7.62 16.13
C ARG A 366 -7.59 6.59 15.11
N GLY A 367 -8.15 5.39 15.19
CA GLY A 367 -7.78 4.30 14.27
C GLY A 367 -6.30 3.90 14.36
N ILE A 368 -5.67 4.06 15.52
CA ILE A 368 -4.30 3.61 15.76
C ILE A 368 -4.26 2.09 15.75
N LYS A 369 -3.36 1.55 14.93
CA LYS A 369 -3.15 0.12 14.78
C LYS A 369 -1.91 -0.27 15.55
N TRP A 370 -2.15 -0.86 16.72
CA TRP A 370 -1.10 -1.32 17.61
C TRP A 370 -0.55 -2.67 17.13
N THR A 371 0.76 -2.71 16.90
CA THR A 371 1.47 -3.92 16.49
C THR A 371 2.72 -4.09 17.34
N LEU A 372 3.26 -5.32 17.35
CA LEU A 372 4.48 -5.62 18.09
C LEU A 372 5.42 -6.47 17.25
N LEU A 373 6.71 -6.23 17.37
CA LEU A 373 7.76 -7.01 16.73
C LEU A 373 8.66 -7.62 17.81
N SER A 374 8.60 -8.94 17.97
CA SER A 374 9.48 -9.68 18.87
C SER A 374 10.79 -10.01 18.17
N LEU A 375 11.89 -9.48 18.69
CA LEU A 375 13.25 -9.83 18.33
C LEU A 375 13.78 -10.98 19.21
N PRO A 376 14.92 -11.60 18.84
CA PRO A 376 15.67 -12.47 19.74
C PRO A 376 15.91 -11.79 21.10
N GLU A 377 15.98 -12.61 22.15
CA GLU A 377 16.19 -12.19 23.56
C GLU A 377 15.04 -11.38 24.18
N SER A 378 13.93 -11.18 23.46
CA SER A 378 12.76 -10.52 24.04
C SER A 378 12.21 -11.27 25.25
N ALA A 379 11.86 -10.52 26.31
CA ALA A 379 11.28 -11.07 27.53
C ALA A 379 10.17 -10.17 28.04
N GLY A 380 9.09 -10.74 28.56
CA GLY A 380 7.97 -9.97 29.09
C GLY A 380 6.62 -10.56 28.71
N SER A 381 5.59 -9.74 28.83
CA SER A 381 4.23 -10.15 28.49
C SER A 381 3.44 -9.10 27.71
N VAL A 382 2.56 -9.58 26.84
CA VAL A 382 1.53 -8.80 26.15
C VAL A 382 0.21 -9.19 26.80
N GLU A 383 -0.44 -8.26 27.50
CA GLU A 383 -1.54 -8.60 28.40
C GLU A 383 -2.81 -7.81 28.10
N ASN A 384 -3.96 -8.48 28.15
CA ASN A 384 -5.29 -7.85 28.13
C ASN A 384 -5.48 -6.85 26.97
N CYS A 385 -4.97 -7.19 25.79
CA CYS A 385 -5.07 -6.35 24.60
C CYS A 385 -5.17 -7.20 23.32
N ASN A 386 -5.63 -6.56 22.25
CA ASN A 386 -5.86 -7.19 20.95
C ASN A 386 -5.05 -6.44 19.87
N PRO A 387 -3.74 -6.67 19.77
CA PRO A 387 -2.94 -6.02 18.74
C PRO A 387 -3.42 -6.44 17.35
N MET A 388 -3.35 -5.50 16.39
CA MET A 388 -3.67 -5.77 14.99
C MET A 388 -2.73 -6.84 14.42
N ALA A 389 -1.46 -6.79 14.78
CA ALA A 389 -0.48 -7.77 14.34
C ALA A 389 0.60 -8.03 15.39
N ALA A 390 1.15 -9.23 15.37
CA ALA A 390 2.34 -9.60 16.13
C ALA A 390 3.35 -10.32 15.24
N GLY A 391 4.52 -9.72 15.12
CA GLY A 391 5.64 -10.20 14.33
C GLY A 391 6.64 -10.96 15.21
N LEU A 392 7.12 -12.09 14.72
CA LEU A 392 8.21 -12.86 15.33
C LEU A 392 9.40 -12.87 14.38
N LEU A 393 10.43 -12.10 14.69
CA LEU A 393 11.71 -12.14 13.98
C LEU A 393 12.63 -13.14 14.64
N PHE A 394 12.99 -14.17 13.88
CA PHE A 394 13.98 -15.17 14.22
C PHE A 394 15.29 -14.84 13.52
N GLY A 395 16.36 -14.72 14.30
CA GLY A 395 17.72 -14.50 13.79
C GLY A 395 18.66 -15.61 14.27
N HIS A 396 19.92 -15.52 13.84
CA HIS A 396 20.99 -16.47 14.19
C HIS A 396 20.66 -17.93 13.77
N ARG A 397 21.41 -18.92 14.26
CA ARG A 397 21.19 -20.35 13.95
C ARG A 397 20.01 -20.95 14.73
N THR A 398 18.90 -20.23 14.81
CA THR A 398 17.68 -20.69 15.46
C THR A 398 16.94 -21.66 14.54
N GLY A 399 16.63 -22.86 15.04
CA GLY A 399 15.78 -23.83 14.36
C GLY A 399 14.52 -24.05 15.18
N LEU A 400 13.36 -23.72 14.63
CA LEU A 400 12.08 -23.85 15.35
C LEU A 400 10.99 -24.45 14.46
N THR A 401 10.08 -25.21 15.09
CA THR A 401 8.79 -25.61 14.50
C THR A 401 7.66 -25.06 15.35
N ILE A 402 6.69 -24.43 14.70
CA ILE A 402 5.46 -23.93 15.31
C ILE A 402 4.29 -24.61 14.62
N ASP A 403 3.46 -25.32 15.41
CA ASP A 403 2.25 -25.96 14.93
C ASP A 403 1.02 -25.15 15.39
N ASP A 404 -0.01 -25.10 14.55
CA ASP A 404 -1.34 -24.56 14.91
C ASP A 404 -1.35 -23.09 15.40
N LEU A 405 -0.48 -22.24 14.84
CA LEU A 405 -0.53 -20.79 15.09
C LEU A 405 -1.66 -20.17 14.26
N GLN A 406 -2.68 -19.61 14.92
CA GLN A 406 -3.89 -19.12 14.25
C GLN A 406 -4.13 -17.62 14.47
N ASN A 407 -4.30 -16.88 13.38
CA ASN A 407 -4.84 -15.51 13.36
C ASN A 407 -6.20 -15.44 14.09
N GLY A 408 -6.38 -14.44 14.94
CA GLY A 408 -7.65 -14.16 15.64
C GLY A 408 -8.02 -15.14 16.76
N ARG A 409 -7.16 -16.12 17.08
CA ARG A 409 -7.40 -17.03 18.20
C ARG A 409 -7.16 -16.32 19.53
N ALA A 410 -8.18 -16.32 20.39
CA ALA A 410 -8.04 -15.84 21.76
C ALA A 410 -7.12 -16.78 22.56
N MET A 411 -6.19 -16.19 23.31
CA MET A 411 -5.21 -16.91 24.12
C MET A 411 -5.36 -16.52 25.59
N THR A 412 -5.64 -17.48 26.46
CA THR A 412 -5.54 -17.28 27.92
C THR A 412 -4.08 -17.09 28.31
N GLU A 413 -3.22 -18.01 27.87
CA GLU A 413 -1.77 -17.88 27.93
C GLU A 413 -1.15 -18.59 26.72
N TRP A 414 -0.21 -17.94 26.04
CA TRP A 414 0.61 -18.55 25.00
C TRP A 414 2.04 -18.03 25.11
N ARG A 415 3.00 -18.94 25.17
CA ARG A 415 4.43 -18.61 25.20
C ARG A 415 5.00 -18.86 23.81
N VAL A 416 5.77 -17.89 23.30
CA VAL A 416 6.49 -18.10 22.05
C VAL A 416 7.40 -19.31 22.21
N PRO A 417 7.30 -20.35 21.37
CA PRO A 417 7.98 -21.62 21.61
C PRO A 417 9.47 -21.57 21.22
N SER A 418 10.18 -20.47 21.50
CA SER A 418 11.56 -20.27 21.07
C SER A 418 12.52 -20.23 22.27
N PRO A 419 13.70 -20.89 22.20
CA PRO A 419 14.66 -20.91 23.30
C PRO A 419 15.35 -19.57 23.52
N ASP A 420 15.34 -18.69 22.51
CA ASP A 420 16.01 -17.40 22.53
C ASP A 420 15.17 -16.28 23.15
N ARG A 421 13.93 -16.53 23.58
CA ARG A 421 13.04 -15.49 24.12
C ARG A 421 12.04 -16.03 25.13
N ALA A 422 11.59 -15.17 26.03
CA ALA A 422 10.67 -15.50 27.11
C ALA A 422 9.34 -14.71 27.02
N LEU A 423 8.93 -14.32 25.81
CA LEU A 423 7.71 -13.56 25.56
C LEU A 423 6.45 -14.41 25.78
N VAL A 424 5.47 -13.84 26.50
CA VAL A 424 4.18 -14.48 26.80
C VAL A 424 3.02 -13.57 26.41
N PHE A 425 1.99 -14.12 25.80
CA PHE A 425 0.72 -13.45 25.54
C PHE A 425 -0.31 -13.94 26.56
N ARG A 426 -1.00 -13.03 27.26
CA ARG A 426 -2.02 -13.37 28.26
C ARG A 426 -3.31 -12.62 28.03
N ASN A 427 -4.43 -13.33 28.00
CA ASN A 427 -5.74 -12.77 27.70
C ASN A 427 -5.70 -11.84 26.48
N ALA A 428 -5.09 -12.32 25.40
CA ALA A 428 -4.80 -11.54 24.21
C ALA A 428 -5.32 -12.25 22.95
N THR A 429 -5.69 -11.46 21.95
CA THR A 429 -6.04 -11.95 20.62
C THR A 429 -5.23 -11.20 19.59
N VAL A 430 -4.35 -11.89 18.87
CA VAL A 430 -3.56 -11.30 17.77
C VAL A 430 -4.34 -11.46 16.48
N ALA A 431 -4.70 -10.36 15.81
CA ALA A 431 -5.49 -10.46 14.59
C ALA A 431 -4.68 -11.02 13.40
N ALA A 432 -3.37 -10.72 13.31
CA ALA A 432 -2.45 -11.25 12.32
C ALA A 432 -1.07 -11.61 12.92
N TRP A 433 -0.63 -12.85 12.73
CA TRP A 433 0.74 -13.27 13.04
C TRP A 433 1.64 -13.04 11.84
N ASN A 434 2.80 -12.41 12.05
CA ASN A 434 3.79 -12.21 11.00
C ASN A 434 5.06 -12.97 11.37
N ILE A 435 5.63 -13.71 10.44
CA ILE A 435 6.81 -14.53 10.69
C ILE A 435 7.97 -14.04 9.84
N TYR A 436 9.09 -13.78 10.50
CA TYR A 436 10.29 -13.31 9.84
C TYR A 436 11.49 -14.21 10.18
N ALA A 437 12.27 -14.61 9.19
CA ALA A 437 13.55 -15.28 9.41
C ALA A 437 14.70 -14.51 8.75
N SER A 438 15.71 -14.16 9.52
CA SER A 438 16.94 -13.49 9.06
C SER A 438 18.18 -14.36 9.29
N ASP A 439 19.32 -13.90 8.78
CA ASP A 439 20.62 -14.56 8.94
C ASP A 439 20.58 -16.03 8.53
N ASP A 440 20.86 -16.98 9.43
CA ASP A 440 20.82 -18.42 9.15
C ASP A 440 19.62 -19.12 9.84
N ALA A 441 18.58 -18.36 10.23
CA ALA A 441 17.45 -18.90 10.98
C ALA A 441 16.57 -19.80 10.09
N VAL A 442 16.05 -20.89 10.66
CA VAL A 442 15.14 -21.83 10.00
C VAL A 442 13.86 -21.97 10.81
N VAL A 443 12.76 -21.47 10.28
CA VAL A 443 11.44 -21.51 10.93
C VAL A 443 10.51 -22.40 10.12
N ARG A 444 9.91 -23.38 10.79
CA ARG A 444 8.90 -24.27 10.19
C ARG A 444 7.55 -23.99 10.79
N LEU A 445 6.52 -23.84 9.96
CA LEU A 445 5.14 -23.71 10.38
C LEU A 445 4.29 -24.79 9.75
N ARG A 446 3.41 -25.41 10.54
CA ARG A 446 2.43 -26.37 10.05
C ARG A 446 1.04 -26.05 10.53
N LYS A 447 0.04 -26.34 9.68
CA LYS A 447 -1.38 -26.21 10.04
C LYS A 447 -1.72 -24.84 10.61
N SER A 448 -1.07 -23.80 10.13
CA SER A 448 -1.12 -22.46 10.72
C SER A 448 -1.84 -21.48 9.79
N THR A 449 -2.41 -20.41 10.35
CA THR A 449 -2.94 -19.26 9.61
C THR A 449 -2.19 -18.02 10.08
N ILE A 450 -1.37 -17.46 9.20
CA ILE A 450 -0.54 -16.28 9.46
C ILE A 450 -0.88 -15.16 8.47
N GLY A 451 -0.60 -13.91 8.85
CA GLY A 451 -0.80 -12.72 8.03
C GLY A 451 0.33 -12.44 7.05
N GLU A 452 1.57 -12.79 7.39
CA GLU A 452 2.77 -12.46 6.61
C GLU A 452 3.90 -13.47 6.83
N ALA A 453 4.71 -13.70 5.80
CA ALA A 453 5.96 -14.44 5.90
C ALA A 453 7.07 -13.72 5.13
N MET A 454 8.14 -13.29 5.81
CA MET A 454 9.30 -12.70 5.13
C MET A 454 10.63 -13.32 5.54
N THR A 455 11.57 -13.37 4.60
CA THR A 455 12.94 -13.81 4.86
C THR A 455 13.98 -12.81 4.35
N PHE A 456 15.06 -12.68 5.11
CA PHE A 456 16.18 -11.77 4.85
C PHE A 456 17.52 -12.49 5.00
N GLY A 457 18.61 -11.96 4.47
CA GLY A 457 19.93 -12.60 4.58
C GLY A 457 19.92 -14.01 3.96
N LYS A 458 20.17 -15.05 4.76
CA LYS A 458 20.09 -16.46 4.36
C LYS A 458 18.95 -17.21 5.08
N GLY A 459 18.00 -16.47 5.65
CA GLY A 459 16.93 -17.02 6.47
C GLY A 459 16.05 -17.98 5.67
N ARG A 460 15.40 -18.90 6.36
CA ARG A 460 14.54 -19.90 5.76
C ARG A 460 13.23 -20.02 6.51
N ILE A 461 12.11 -19.91 5.78
CA ILE A 461 10.79 -20.27 6.28
C ILE A 461 10.23 -21.43 5.46
N GLU A 462 9.73 -22.46 6.15
CA GLU A 462 9.01 -23.57 5.54
C GLU A 462 7.58 -23.62 6.09
N LEU A 463 6.58 -23.49 5.20
CA LEU A 463 5.17 -23.63 5.55
C LEU A 463 4.62 -24.91 4.95
N GLU A 464 3.85 -25.65 5.74
CA GLU A 464 3.17 -26.87 5.32
C GLU A 464 1.70 -26.84 5.77
N ASP A 465 0.78 -27.19 4.87
CA ASP A 465 -0.66 -27.28 5.16
C ASP A 465 -1.20 -26.02 5.86
N SER A 466 -0.74 -24.84 5.42
CA SER A 466 -0.95 -23.56 6.11
C SER A 466 -1.57 -22.50 5.20
N THR A 467 -2.13 -21.45 5.80
CA THR A 467 -2.68 -20.30 5.07
C THR A 467 -1.86 -19.04 5.38
N VAL A 468 -1.49 -18.29 4.34
CA VAL A 468 -1.01 -16.90 4.45
C VAL A 468 -2.12 -15.98 3.94
N ASP A 469 -2.83 -15.31 4.87
CA ASP A 469 -4.08 -14.60 4.56
C ASP A 469 -3.89 -13.12 4.16
N GLY A 470 -2.66 -12.60 4.27
CA GLY A 470 -2.32 -11.25 3.84
C GLY A 470 -2.71 -10.13 4.81
N LYS A 471 -3.37 -10.43 5.94
CA LYS A 471 -3.76 -9.40 6.92
C LYS A 471 -2.57 -8.67 7.53
N GLY A 472 -1.41 -9.33 7.51
CA GLY A 472 -0.16 -8.80 8.03
C GLY A 472 0.76 -8.21 6.97
N GLY A 473 0.50 -8.44 5.67
CA GLY A 473 1.41 -8.07 4.58
C GLY A 473 1.43 -9.11 3.46
N TYR A 474 2.63 -9.52 3.03
CA TYR A 474 2.84 -10.37 1.86
C TYR A 474 3.80 -11.56 2.11
N VAL A 475 4.00 -12.43 1.12
CA VAL A 475 5.07 -13.45 1.18
C VAL A 475 6.31 -12.88 0.49
N GLY A 476 7.37 -12.57 1.24
CA GLY A 476 8.53 -11.83 0.74
C GLY A 476 9.87 -12.48 1.02
N ALA A 477 10.63 -12.87 0.00
CA ALA A 477 12.00 -13.36 0.17
C ALA A 477 13.02 -12.34 -0.40
N HIS A 478 14.01 -11.97 0.41
CA HIS A 478 15.05 -10.99 0.08
C HIS A 478 16.46 -11.59 0.21
N ASP A 479 17.45 -10.93 -0.39
CA ASP A 479 18.88 -11.31 -0.34
C ASP A 479 19.17 -12.72 -0.87
N ASP A 480 19.67 -13.65 -0.04
CA ASP A 480 19.99 -15.05 -0.37
C ASP A 480 19.02 -16.03 0.32
N SER A 481 17.88 -15.52 0.80
CA SER A 481 16.96 -16.26 1.65
C SER A 481 16.00 -17.17 0.87
N ILE A 482 15.32 -18.08 1.59
CA ILE A 482 14.46 -19.11 1.00
C ILE A 482 13.12 -19.17 1.72
N ILE A 483 12.02 -19.11 0.97
CA ILE A 483 10.70 -19.51 1.48
C ILE A 483 10.21 -20.73 0.70
N ARG A 484 9.80 -21.78 1.41
CA ARG A 484 9.18 -22.97 0.83
C ARG A 484 7.77 -23.15 1.39
N LEU A 485 6.78 -23.23 0.51
CA LEU A 485 5.39 -23.46 0.86
C LEU A 485 4.92 -24.77 0.23
N VAL A 486 4.29 -25.62 1.01
CA VAL A 486 3.79 -26.93 0.58
C VAL A 486 2.32 -27.07 0.98
N ARG A 487 1.43 -27.29 0.00
CA ARG A 487 -0.02 -27.41 0.21
C ARG A 487 -0.61 -26.21 0.95
N CYS A 488 -0.12 -25.02 0.63
CA CYS A 488 -0.56 -23.77 1.25
C CYS A 488 -1.61 -23.03 0.42
N LYS A 489 -2.47 -22.28 1.12
CA LYS A 489 -3.30 -21.23 0.52
C LYS A 489 -2.65 -19.87 0.77
N VAL A 490 -2.46 -19.07 -0.28
CA VAL A 490 -1.84 -17.74 -0.19
C VAL A 490 -2.77 -16.72 -0.80
N THR A 491 -3.23 -15.72 -0.05
CA THR A 491 -4.19 -14.71 -0.56
C THR A 491 -3.58 -13.32 -0.74
N CYS A 492 -2.27 -13.20 -0.55
CA CYS A 492 -1.51 -11.97 -0.73
C CYS A 492 -0.49 -12.08 -1.86
N LEU A 493 0.18 -10.96 -2.13
CA LEU A 493 1.31 -10.86 -3.04
C LEU A 493 2.45 -11.82 -2.61
N VAL A 494 3.14 -12.39 -3.59
CA VAL A 494 4.36 -13.19 -3.41
C VAL A 494 5.50 -12.52 -4.16
N VAL A 495 6.58 -12.14 -3.47
CA VAL A 495 7.73 -11.45 -4.07
C VAL A 495 9.04 -12.11 -3.70
N ALA A 496 9.86 -12.42 -4.72
CA ALA A 496 11.27 -12.76 -4.54
C ALA A 496 12.15 -11.64 -5.12
N LYS A 497 13.06 -11.09 -4.32
CA LYS A 497 13.98 -10.00 -4.71
C LYS A 497 15.44 -10.43 -4.52
N ARG A 498 16.38 -9.74 -5.20
CA ARG A 498 17.83 -10.07 -5.18
C ARG A 498 18.07 -11.53 -5.55
N ARG A 499 18.81 -12.33 -4.79
CA ARG A 499 19.09 -13.75 -5.13
C ARG A 499 18.17 -14.73 -4.41
N ALA A 500 17.10 -14.23 -3.80
CA ALA A 500 16.20 -15.01 -2.97
C ALA A 500 15.38 -16.01 -3.79
N ARG A 501 14.91 -17.05 -3.11
CA ARG A 501 14.15 -18.14 -3.73
C ARG A 501 12.83 -18.38 -3.02
N ILE A 502 11.75 -18.48 -3.79
CA ILE A 502 10.45 -18.94 -3.28
C ILE A 502 10.04 -20.20 -4.02
N GLU A 503 9.70 -21.26 -3.28
CA GLU A 503 9.22 -22.53 -3.81
C GLU A 503 7.77 -22.74 -3.37
N LEU A 504 6.84 -22.81 -4.33
CA LEU A 504 5.41 -23.06 -4.11
C LEU A 504 5.05 -24.43 -4.68
N LEU A 505 4.79 -25.39 -3.80
CA LEU A 505 4.48 -26.79 -4.16
C LEU A 505 3.05 -27.14 -3.77
N GLU A 506 2.22 -27.50 -4.75
CA GLU A 506 0.80 -27.85 -4.53
C GLU A 506 0.01 -26.72 -3.84
N CYS A 507 0.33 -25.45 -4.14
CA CYS A 507 -0.30 -24.29 -3.51
C CYS A 507 -1.48 -23.73 -4.32
N ASP A 508 -2.38 -23.01 -3.65
CA ASP A 508 -3.38 -22.13 -4.28
C ASP A 508 -3.09 -20.67 -3.92
N VAL A 509 -2.59 -19.91 -4.90
CA VAL A 509 -2.20 -18.50 -4.76
C VAL A 509 -3.24 -17.59 -5.41
N LYS A 510 -3.87 -16.74 -4.61
CA LYS A 510 -4.85 -15.75 -5.08
C LYS A 510 -4.25 -14.39 -5.43
N GLY A 511 -3.15 -14.01 -4.79
CA GLY A 511 -2.44 -12.77 -5.09
C GLY A 511 -1.48 -12.91 -6.27
N ASP A 512 -0.85 -11.78 -6.61
CA ASP A 512 0.17 -11.72 -7.64
C ASP A 512 1.46 -12.44 -7.22
N VAL A 513 2.22 -12.90 -8.21
CA VAL A 513 3.52 -13.56 -8.03
C VAL A 513 4.56 -12.80 -8.86
N ARG A 514 5.55 -12.23 -8.18
CA ARG A 514 6.56 -11.37 -8.81
C ARG A 514 7.98 -11.76 -8.46
N ALA A 515 8.81 -11.97 -9.47
CA ALA A 515 10.25 -12.10 -9.30
C ALA A 515 10.94 -10.81 -9.77
N VAL A 516 11.76 -10.20 -8.92
CA VAL A 516 12.40 -8.90 -9.17
C VAL A 516 13.93 -9.05 -9.06
N GLU A 517 14.67 -8.25 -9.82
CA GLU A 517 16.15 -8.29 -9.88
C GLU A 517 16.66 -9.69 -10.28
N ALA A 518 17.33 -10.43 -9.40
CA ALA A 518 17.80 -11.80 -9.67
C ALA A 518 16.91 -12.86 -8.98
N GLY A 519 15.70 -12.48 -8.55
CA GLY A 519 14.84 -13.32 -7.74
C GLY A 519 14.39 -14.54 -8.52
N ARG A 520 14.12 -15.64 -7.81
CA ARG A 520 13.68 -16.90 -8.43
C ARG A 520 12.43 -17.42 -7.72
N ILE A 521 11.39 -17.73 -8.49
CA ILE A 521 10.18 -18.38 -7.97
C ILE A 521 9.94 -19.67 -8.73
N LYS A 522 9.72 -20.76 -8.02
CA LYS A 522 9.35 -22.05 -8.59
C LYS A 522 7.91 -22.39 -8.23
N LEU A 523 7.09 -22.65 -9.25
CA LEU A 523 5.69 -23.04 -9.14
C LEU A 523 5.55 -24.49 -9.59
N SER A 524 5.35 -25.43 -8.66
CA SER A 524 5.20 -26.85 -8.97
C SER A 524 3.82 -27.34 -8.58
N ARG A 525 2.99 -27.71 -9.57
CA ARG A 525 1.58 -28.09 -9.34
C ARG A 525 0.81 -27.03 -8.53
N THR A 526 1.12 -25.76 -8.75
CA THR A 526 0.57 -24.60 -8.03
C THR A 526 -0.38 -23.82 -8.94
N THR A 527 -1.56 -23.46 -8.45
CA THR A 527 -2.48 -22.57 -9.16
C THR A 527 -2.26 -21.13 -8.74
N VAL A 528 -2.22 -20.20 -9.70
CA VAL A 528 -2.12 -18.76 -9.45
C VAL A 528 -3.26 -18.06 -10.18
N SER A 529 -4.08 -17.29 -9.45
CA SER A 529 -5.13 -16.46 -10.07
C SER A 529 -4.72 -15.00 -10.29
N GLY A 530 -3.69 -14.52 -9.60
CA GLY A 530 -3.11 -13.20 -9.82
C GLY A 530 -2.15 -13.14 -11.01
N LYS A 531 -1.58 -11.96 -11.26
CA LYS A 531 -0.56 -11.73 -12.28
C LYS A 531 0.72 -12.48 -11.93
N VAL A 532 1.44 -12.95 -12.95
CA VAL A 532 2.74 -13.61 -12.78
C VAL A 532 3.77 -12.92 -13.65
N GLU A 533 4.70 -12.23 -13.01
CA GLU A 533 5.62 -11.29 -13.66
C GLU A 533 7.06 -11.50 -13.19
N ALA A 534 8.00 -11.36 -14.13
CA ALA A 534 9.43 -11.39 -13.85
C ALA A 534 10.10 -10.16 -14.48
N ASP A 535 10.82 -9.37 -13.67
CA ASP A 535 11.67 -8.30 -14.18
C ASP A 535 12.88 -8.90 -14.93
N ALA A 536 13.58 -8.07 -15.71
CA ALA A 536 14.80 -8.49 -16.40
C ALA A 536 15.85 -9.01 -15.40
N GLY A 537 16.34 -10.24 -15.63
CA GLY A 537 17.29 -10.92 -14.74
C GLY A 537 16.65 -11.84 -13.69
N ALA A 538 15.34 -11.73 -13.48
CA ALA A 538 14.56 -12.58 -12.59
C ALA A 538 14.04 -13.81 -13.36
N ALA A 539 13.56 -14.84 -12.65
CA ALA A 539 12.92 -15.98 -13.31
C ALA A 539 11.78 -16.57 -12.48
N ILE A 540 10.74 -17.02 -13.20
CA ILE A 540 9.65 -17.82 -12.64
C ILE A 540 9.55 -19.11 -13.45
N GLU A 541 9.76 -20.25 -12.79
CA GLU A 541 9.68 -21.59 -13.37
C GLU A 541 8.32 -22.23 -13.04
N ARG A 542 7.69 -22.90 -14.02
CA ARG A 542 6.41 -23.59 -13.85
C ARG A 542 6.55 -25.05 -14.27
N ASP A 543 6.29 -25.96 -13.33
CA ASP A 543 6.31 -27.42 -13.48
C ASP A 543 4.92 -28.05 -13.30
#